data_AF-N9M2I3-F1
#
_entry.id   AF-N9M2I3-F1
#
_cell.length_a   1.000
_cell.length_b   1.000
_cell.length_c   1.000
_cell.angle_alpha   90.00
_cell.angle_beta   90.00
_cell.angle_gamma   90.00
#
_symmetry.space_group_name_H-M   'P 1'
#
loop_
_entity.id
_entity.type
_entity.pdbx_description
1 polymer ?
#
loop_
_entity_poly.entity_id
_entity_poly.type
_entity_poly.pdbx_seq_one_letter_code
_entity_poly.pdbx_strand_id
1 'polypeptide(L)'
;MFRNGKIKTYDSERGTGSIELADDAQELSFRLQDLPSPEIGPQIGELLKFRMIPHQETIILDNMVRLDVKVQDEFVAEVVALPSLAPTISVPLKRSILFSPMLWLALVSAVGFIILGEV
;
A
#
# COMPACT_ATOMS: atom_id res chain seq x y z
N MET A 1 4.52 10.45 -15.52
CA MET A 1 3.76 11.05 -14.40
C MET A 1 2.60 10.14 -14.03
N PHE A 2 2.10 10.21 -12.79
CA PHE A 2 0.88 9.49 -12.40
C PHE A 2 -0.35 10.25 -12.92
N ARG A 3 -1.37 9.51 -13.34
CA ARG A 3 -2.68 10.04 -13.72
C ARG A 3 -3.76 9.37 -12.87
N ASN A 4 -4.88 10.06 -12.74
CA ASN A 4 -6.07 9.56 -12.08
C ASN A 4 -7.10 9.15 -13.13
N GLY A 5 -7.83 8.07 -12.86
CA GLY A 5 -8.95 7.65 -13.67
C GLY A 5 -10.06 7.09 -12.79
N LYS A 6 -11.22 6.89 -13.40
CA LYS A 6 -12.36 6.22 -12.76
C LYS A 6 -12.81 5.05 -13.63
N ILE A 7 -13.27 3.97 -13.01
CA ILE A 7 -13.83 2.84 -13.74
C ILE A 7 -15.16 3.27 -14.35
N LYS A 8 -15.26 3.19 -15.67
CA LYS A 8 -16.46 3.58 -16.43
C LYS A 8 -17.34 2.39 -16.75
N THR A 9 -16.73 1.27 -17.15
CA THR A 9 -17.43 0.01 -17.44
C THR A 9 -16.67 -1.18 -16.88
N TYR A 10 -17.39 -2.23 -16.53
CA TYR A 10 -16.83 -3.52 -16.13
C TYR A 10 -17.81 -4.64 -16.50
N ASP A 11 -17.31 -5.64 -17.22
CA ASP A 11 -17.99 -6.88 -17.56
C ASP A 11 -17.34 -8.01 -16.76
N SER A 12 -18.09 -8.55 -15.79
CA SER A 12 -17.62 -9.62 -14.90
C SER A 12 -17.45 -10.96 -15.61
N GLU A 13 -18.24 -11.23 -16.66
CA GLU A 13 -18.17 -12.48 -17.42
C GLU A 13 -16.90 -12.53 -18.27
N ARG A 14 -16.54 -11.38 -18.87
CA ARG A 14 -15.33 -11.25 -19.70
C ARG A 14 -14.08 -10.88 -18.90
N GLY A 15 -14.24 -10.39 -17.68
CA GLY A 15 -13.15 -9.88 -16.87
C GLY A 15 -12.46 -8.65 -17.50
N THR A 16 -13.18 -7.86 -18.29
CA THR A 16 -12.65 -6.66 -18.96
C THR A 16 -13.48 -5.44 -18.63
N GLY A 17 -12.87 -4.27 -18.69
CA GLY A 17 -13.56 -3.02 -18.47
C GLY A 17 -12.83 -1.84 -19.08
N SER A 18 -13.29 -0.65 -18.72
CA SER A 18 -12.66 0.59 -19.17
C SER A 18 -12.52 1.63 -18.06
N ILE A 19 -11.46 2.41 -18.16
CA ILE A 19 -11.08 3.51 -17.27
C ILE A 19 -11.20 4.81 -18.04
N GLU A 20 -11.95 5.75 -17.50
CA GLU A 20 -12.02 7.13 -18.01
C GLU A 20 -10.97 7.99 -17.29
N LEU A 21 -10.08 8.61 -18.06
CA LEU A 21 -9.10 9.56 -17.53
C LEU A 21 -9.78 10.87 -17.12
N ALA A 22 -9.36 11.41 -15.97
CA ALA A 22 -9.94 12.64 -15.43
C ALA A 22 -9.66 13.88 -16.28
N ASP A 23 -8.50 13.92 -16.95
CA ASP A 23 -8.02 15.13 -17.64
C ASP A 23 -8.60 15.27 -19.06
N ASP A 24 -8.73 14.17 -19.80
CA ASP A 24 -8.81 14.21 -21.28
C ASP A 24 -10.00 13.42 -21.87
N ALA A 25 -10.95 12.94 -21.05
CA ALA A 25 -12.07 12.06 -21.43
C ALA A 25 -11.67 10.79 -22.24
N GLN A 26 -10.37 10.49 -22.28
CA GLN A 26 -9.82 9.33 -22.95
C GLN A 26 -10.17 8.07 -22.15
N GLU A 27 -10.56 7.02 -22.89
CA GLU A 27 -10.95 5.74 -22.34
C GLU A 27 -9.86 4.70 -22.60
N LEU A 28 -9.46 4.00 -21.53
CA LEU A 28 -8.42 2.97 -21.56
C LEU A 28 -9.03 1.63 -21.17
N SER A 29 -8.81 0.60 -21.98
CA SER A 29 -9.27 -0.74 -21.64
C SER A 29 -8.36 -1.40 -20.59
N PHE A 30 -8.94 -2.25 -19.76
CA PHE A 30 -8.20 -3.07 -18.81
C PHE A 30 -8.77 -4.50 -18.75
N ARG A 31 -7.96 -5.43 -18.23
CA ARG A 31 -8.40 -6.75 -17.79
C ARG A 31 -8.30 -6.84 -16.28
N LEU A 32 -9.20 -7.57 -15.65
CA LEU A 32 -9.26 -7.74 -14.19
C LEU A 32 -7.91 -8.20 -13.60
N GLN A 33 -7.25 -9.13 -14.29
CA GLN A 33 -5.94 -9.66 -13.91
C GLN A 33 -4.81 -8.63 -13.89
N ASP A 34 -4.99 -7.49 -14.58
CA ASP A 34 -4.01 -6.41 -14.61
C ASP A 34 -4.28 -5.38 -13.48
N LEU A 35 -5.40 -5.50 -12.75
CA LEU A 35 -5.72 -4.66 -11.58
C LEU A 35 -5.10 -5.22 -10.29
N PRO A 36 -4.73 -4.35 -9.34
CA PRO A 36 -4.45 -4.75 -7.97
C PRO A 36 -5.67 -5.42 -7.33
N SER A 37 -5.44 -6.43 -6.50
CA SER A 37 -6.50 -7.21 -5.84
C SER A 37 -7.57 -7.71 -6.81
N PRO A 38 -7.20 -8.53 -7.82
CA PRO A 38 -8.13 -9.05 -8.83
C PRO A 38 -9.25 -9.91 -8.23
N GLU A 39 -9.08 -10.41 -7.00
CA GLU A 39 -10.10 -11.12 -6.23
C GLU A 39 -11.28 -10.22 -5.84
N ILE A 40 -11.11 -8.90 -5.84
CA ILE A 40 -12.17 -7.92 -5.58
C ILE A 40 -12.66 -7.37 -6.92
N GLY A 41 -13.92 -7.63 -7.25
CA GLY A 41 -14.55 -7.08 -8.45
C GLY A 41 -14.45 -5.54 -8.54
N PRO A 42 -14.07 -4.98 -9.70
CA PRO A 42 -14.13 -3.55 -9.99
C PRO A 42 -15.54 -2.96 -9.80
N GLN A 43 -15.62 -1.76 -9.23
CA GLN A 43 -16.88 -1.03 -9.10
C GLN A 43 -16.96 0.13 -10.09
N ILE A 44 -18.12 0.37 -10.69
CA ILE A 44 -18.31 1.55 -11.56
C ILE A 44 -18.20 2.81 -10.71
N GLY A 45 -17.37 3.76 -11.17
CA GLY A 45 -17.03 4.99 -10.46
C GLY A 45 -15.81 4.88 -9.54
N GLU A 46 -15.25 3.68 -9.35
CA GLU A 46 -14.07 3.45 -8.51
C GLU A 46 -12.87 4.24 -9.02
N LEU A 47 -12.15 4.89 -8.10
CA LEU A 47 -10.99 5.72 -8.39
C LEU A 47 -9.70 4.90 -8.44
N LEU A 48 -8.94 5.14 -9.51
CA LEU A 48 -7.67 4.51 -9.78
C LEU A 48 -6.59 5.57 -9.94
N LYS A 49 -5.37 5.23 -9.51
CA LYS A 49 -4.17 6.00 -9.79
C LYS A 49 -3.12 5.10 -10.42
N PHE A 50 -2.54 5.52 -11.54
CA PHE A 50 -1.60 4.69 -12.31
C PHE A 50 -0.64 5.56 -13.11
N ARG A 51 0.43 4.95 -13.60
CA ARG A 51 1.37 5.56 -14.54
C ARG A 51 1.07 5.03 -15.94
N MET A 52 0.92 5.94 -16.90
CA MET A 52 0.87 5.57 -18.31
C MET A 52 2.29 5.57 -18.87
N ILE A 53 2.68 4.45 -19.48
CA ILE A 53 3.97 4.28 -20.16
C ILE A 53 3.67 4.03 -21.65
N PRO A 54 4.00 4.97 -22.54
CA PRO A 54 3.88 4.72 -23.98
C PRO A 54 4.88 3.63 -24.38
N HIS A 55 4.41 2.58 -25.03
CA HIS A 55 5.23 1.49 -25.55
C HIS A 55 4.84 1.21 -27.00
N GLN A 56 5.71 1.59 -27.94
CA GLN A 56 5.45 1.45 -29.38
C GLN A 56 4.11 2.10 -29.76
N GLU A 57 3.11 1.30 -30.14
CA GLU A 57 1.76 1.75 -30.53
C GLU A 57 0.72 1.53 -29.43
N THR A 58 1.11 1.06 -28.25
CA THR A 58 0.21 0.80 -27.11
C THR A 58 0.57 1.64 -25.88
N ILE A 59 -0.37 1.78 -24.97
CA ILE A 59 -0.18 2.42 -23.68
C ILE A 59 -0.21 1.33 -22.61
N ILE A 60 0.87 1.20 -21.87
CA ILE A 60 0.95 0.30 -20.72
C ILE A 60 0.56 1.07 -19.46
N LEU A 61 -0.31 0.47 -18.64
CA LEU A 61 -0.67 0.97 -17.32
C LEU A 61 0.21 0.28 -16.28
N ASP A 62 1.04 1.06 -15.60
CA ASP A 62 2.01 0.59 -14.62
C ASP A 62 1.75 1.23 -13.25
N ASN A 63 2.22 0.59 -12.16
CA ASN A 63 2.06 1.08 -10.79
C ASN A 63 0.62 1.50 -10.45
N MET A 64 -0.35 0.66 -10.83
CA MET A 64 -1.77 0.91 -10.59
C MET A 64 -2.12 0.70 -9.11
N VAL A 65 -2.98 1.57 -8.58
CA VAL A 65 -3.51 1.50 -7.21
C VAL A 65 -5.00 1.80 -7.24
N ARG A 66 -5.78 0.98 -6.54
CA ARG A 66 -7.21 1.17 -6.28
C ARG A 66 -7.37 2.03 -5.04
N LEU A 67 -7.95 3.22 -5.18
CA LEU A 67 -8.02 4.21 -4.09
C LEU A 67 -9.18 3.93 -3.13
N ASP A 68 -10.24 3.29 -3.61
CA ASP A 68 -11.46 3.03 -2.84
C ASP A 68 -11.48 1.63 -2.20
N VAL A 69 -10.53 0.77 -2.57
CA VAL A 69 -10.40 -0.57 -1.99
C VAL A 69 -9.46 -0.53 -0.79
N LYS A 70 -10.00 -0.87 0.37
CA LYS A 70 -9.19 -1.16 1.55
C LYS A 70 -8.65 -2.57 1.43
N VAL A 71 -7.42 -2.71 0.95
CA VAL A 71 -6.69 -3.97 1.05
C VAL A 71 -6.46 -4.22 2.54
N GLN A 72 -7.19 -5.18 3.11
CA GLN A 72 -6.82 -5.72 4.40
C GLN A 72 -5.57 -6.56 4.16
N ASP A 73 -4.47 -6.17 4.79
CA ASP A 73 -3.13 -6.77 4.67
C ASP A 73 -3.09 -8.15 5.38
N GLU A 74 -4.08 -9.01 5.13
CA GLU A 74 -4.28 -10.30 5.76
C GLU A 74 -4.40 -11.40 4.71
N PHE A 75 -3.38 -11.50 3.86
CA PHE A 75 -3.00 -12.82 3.37
C PHE A 75 -2.24 -13.54 4.49
N VAL A 76 -2.95 -13.94 5.55
CA VAL A 76 -2.49 -15.05 6.36
C VAL A 76 -2.61 -16.26 5.45
N ALA A 77 -1.49 -16.65 4.84
CA ALA A 77 -1.40 -17.91 4.14
C ALA A 77 -1.89 -18.99 5.10
N GLU A 78 -3.10 -19.49 4.88
CA GLU A 78 -3.62 -20.70 5.49
C GLU A 78 -2.83 -21.87 4.87
N VAL A 79 -1.55 -21.95 5.23
CA VAL A 79 -0.78 -23.17 5.09
C VAL A 79 -1.47 -24.13 6.02
N VAL A 80 -2.21 -25.07 5.44
CA VAL A 80 -2.80 -26.24 6.09
C VAL A 80 -1.73 -26.87 6.97
N ALA A 81 -1.70 -26.47 8.24
CA ALA A 81 -0.81 -27.02 9.23
C ALA A 81 -1.40 -28.37 9.63
N LEU A 82 -0.77 -29.44 9.16
CA LEU A 82 -0.83 -30.71 9.89
C LEU A 82 -0.51 -30.40 11.37
N PRO A 83 -1.24 -30.97 12.34
CA PRO A 83 -1.02 -30.69 13.76
C PRO A 83 0.38 -31.15 14.16
N SER A 84 1.34 -30.24 14.12
CA SER A 84 2.67 -30.42 14.68
C SER A 84 2.58 -30.20 16.18
N LEU A 85 2.76 -31.27 16.96
CA LEU A 85 2.85 -31.26 18.42
C LEU A 85 4.15 -30.60 18.88
N ALA A 86 4.27 -29.27 18.74
CA ALA A 86 5.38 -28.50 19.28
C ALA A 86 4.87 -27.35 20.16
N PRO A 87 5.47 -27.12 21.35
CA PRO A 87 4.95 -26.20 22.35
C PRO A 87 5.08 -24.74 21.89
N THR A 88 4.01 -23.99 22.15
CA THR A 88 3.85 -22.56 21.95
C THR A 88 4.98 -21.76 22.60
N ILE A 89 5.74 -20.99 21.81
CA ILE A 89 6.50 -19.84 22.32
C ILE A 89 6.01 -18.58 21.61
N SER A 90 5.56 -17.67 22.45
CA SER A 90 4.88 -16.41 22.20
C SER A 90 5.69 -15.38 21.41
N VAL A 91 4.99 -14.77 20.44
CA VAL A 91 5.11 -13.45 19.79
C VAL A 91 6.27 -12.54 20.24
N PRO A 92 7.07 -11.97 19.31
CA PRO A 92 7.95 -10.86 19.64
C PRO A 92 7.14 -9.57 19.85
N LEU A 93 7.09 -9.12 21.10
CA LEU A 93 6.57 -7.83 21.51
C LEU A 93 7.38 -6.70 20.84
N LYS A 94 6.77 -5.99 19.89
CA LYS A 94 7.31 -4.75 19.31
C LYS A 94 7.39 -3.69 20.42
N ARG A 95 8.52 -3.65 21.12
CA ARG A 95 8.81 -2.64 22.14
C ARG A 95 9.18 -1.35 21.43
N SER A 96 8.20 -0.49 21.15
CA SER A 96 8.46 0.90 20.79
C SER A 96 9.09 1.59 22.01
N ILE A 97 10.42 1.72 22.02
CA ILE A 97 11.09 2.59 22.98
C ILE A 97 10.77 4.01 22.52
N LEU A 98 9.79 4.58 23.21
CA LEU A 98 9.43 5.99 23.17
C LEU A 98 10.70 6.78 23.49
N PHE A 99 11.24 7.49 22.49
CA PHE A 99 12.20 8.57 22.72
C PHE A 99 11.47 9.65 23.51
N SER A 100 11.49 9.52 24.83
CA SER A 100 10.98 10.52 25.76
C SER A 100 11.93 11.72 25.73
N PRO A 101 11.49 12.91 25.30
CA PRO A 101 12.34 14.11 25.27
C PRO A 101 12.83 14.51 26.67
N MET A 102 12.17 14.05 27.74
CA MET A 102 12.64 14.25 29.12
C MET A 102 13.96 13.53 29.43
N LEU A 103 14.18 12.32 28.88
CA LEU A 103 15.42 11.58 29.14
C LEU A 103 16.62 12.22 28.41
N TRP A 104 16.38 12.80 27.23
CA TRP A 104 17.40 13.52 26.47
C TRP A 104 17.83 14.81 27.17
N LEU A 105 16.88 15.57 27.73
CA LEU A 105 17.20 16.82 28.43
C LEU A 105 18.06 16.60 29.68
N ALA A 106 17.79 15.53 30.45
CA ALA A 106 18.58 15.18 31.63
C ALA A 106 20.04 14.82 31.28
N LEU A 107 20.26 14.12 30.16
CA LEU A 107 21.60 13.69 29.74
C LEU A 107 22.45 14.87 29.24
N VAL A 108 21.86 15.85 28.54
CA VAL A 108 22.57 17.07 28.12
C VAL A 108 22.93 17.95 29.32
N SER A 109 22.08 18.02 30.35
CA SER A 109 22.38 18.80 31.56
C SER A 109 23.58 18.26 32.34
N ALA A 110 23.74 16.93 32.45
CA ALA A 110 24.84 16.32 33.19
C ALA A 110 26.20 16.57 32.51
N VAL A 111 26.25 16.50 31.17
CA VAL A 111 27.48 16.78 30.41
C VAL A 111 27.86 18.26 30.46
N GLY A 112 26.87 19.16 30.42
CA GLY A 112 27.13 20.60 30.58
C GLY A 112 27.77 20.96 31.91
N PHE A 113 27.38 20.29 33.01
CA PHE A 113 27.93 20.55 34.34
C PHE A 113 29.39 20.08 34.49
N ILE A 114 29.78 18.99 33.81
CA ILE A 114 31.16 18.48 33.84
C ILE A 114 32.11 19.34 32.99
N ILE A 115 31.61 19.99 31.93
CA ILE A 115 32.45 20.84 31.06
C ILE A 115 32.54 22.29 31.58
N LEU A 116 31.49 22.82 32.23
CA LEU A 116 31.47 24.21 32.73
C LEU A 116 31.72 24.34 34.24
N GLY A 117 31.74 23.25 34.99
CA GLY A 117 31.86 23.24 36.45
C GLY A 117 33.29 23.26 37.01
N GLU A 118 34.31 23.42 36.16
CA GLU A 118 35.68 23.66 36.61
C GLU A 118 36.07 25.13 36.40
N VAL A 119 35.50 25.99 37.25
CA VAL A 119 36.06 27.28 37.71
C VAL A 119 35.70 27.46 39.18
#